data_AF-A0AAD2G2E7-F1
#
_entry.id   AF-A0AAD2G2E7-F1
#
_cell.length_a   1.000
_cell.length_b   1.000
_cell.length_c   1.000
_cell.angle_alpha   90.00
_cell.angle_beta   90.00
_cell.angle_gamma   90.00
#
_symmetry.space_group_name_H-M   'P 1'
#
loop_
_entity.id
_entity.type
_entity.pdbx_description
1 polymer ?
#
loop_
_entity_poly.entity_id
_entity_poly.type
_entity_poly.pdbx_seq_one_letter_code
_entity_poly.pdbx_strand_id
1 'polypeptide(L)'
;MMVAMGFGFECLTAINSHLVTAQCFCFVDDTDVIEAGASVNHSGKGICPSIQAAASMWAEGISATGGAINPDKSFWWLIDFAWDGREGQWTFRKKNQLLPDHRLQIPGLSGKLEYLRRLELGEAEKTLGVMLAPLEDQKAHVSHLKGIAKRWAEQVRSGHLHK
;
A
#
# COMPACT_ATOMS: atom_id res chain seq x y z
N MET A 1 1.91 14.93 13.67
CA MET A 1 0.49 14.95 13.23
C MET A 1 -0.13 13.57 13.38
N MET A 2 0.26 12.56 12.57
CA MET A 2 -0.30 11.19 12.63
C MET A 2 -0.25 10.57 14.04
N VAL A 3 0.92 10.58 14.68
CA VAL A 3 1.12 10.08 16.07
C VAL A 3 0.19 10.76 17.06
N ALA A 4 0.06 12.09 16.98
CA ALA A 4 -0.76 12.87 17.90
C ALA A 4 -2.26 12.55 17.79
N MET A 5 -2.66 11.98 16.66
CA MET A 5 -4.05 11.61 16.34
C MET A 5 -4.30 10.11 16.49
N GLY A 6 -3.27 9.36 16.92
CA GLY A 6 -3.36 7.93 17.18
C GLY A 6 -3.42 7.06 15.93
N PHE A 7 -3.07 7.59 14.76
CA PHE A 7 -3.00 6.80 13.52
C PHE A 7 -1.68 6.05 13.41
N GLY A 8 -1.70 4.94 12.66
CA GLY A 8 -0.54 4.08 12.44
C GLY A 8 -0.84 2.61 12.73
N PHE A 9 0.23 1.86 12.97
CA PHE A 9 0.14 0.55 13.56
C PHE A 9 1.09 0.43 14.74
N GLU A 10 0.71 -0.43 15.67
CA GLU A 10 1.53 -0.85 16.79
C GLU A 10 1.53 -2.39 16.81
N CYS A 11 2.69 -2.99 16.95
CA CYS A 11 2.79 -4.44 17.13
C CYS A 11 3.93 -4.81 18.07
N LEU A 12 3.81 -5.97 18.71
CA LEU A 12 4.92 -6.58 19.43
C LEU A 12 5.66 -7.51 18.46
N THR A 13 6.99 -7.39 18.39
CA THR A 13 7.80 -8.33 17.62
C THR A 13 7.65 -9.75 18.15
N ALA A 14 7.65 -10.73 17.24
CA ALA A 14 7.45 -12.13 17.62
C ALA A 14 8.59 -12.72 18.46
N ILE A 15 9.82 -12.21 18.31
CA ILE A 15 11.02 -12.82 18.90
C ILE A 15 11.23 -12.38 20.36
N ASN A 16 11.13 -11.08 20.64
CA ASN A 16 11.47 -10.50 21.94
C ASN A 16 10.37 -9.56 22.50
N SER A 17 9.20 -9.52 21.87
CA SER A 17 8.07 -8.69 22.31
C SER A 17 8.43 -7.21 22.44
N HIS A 18 9.32 -6.71 21.60
CA HIS A 18 9.56 -5.27 21.49
C HIS A 18 8.38 -4.60 20.80
N LEU A 19 7.92 -3.49 21.38
CA LEU A 19 6.91 -2.65 20.75
C LEU A 19 7.53 -1.93 19.55
N VAL A 20 6.94 -2.14 18.38
CA VAL A 20 7.21 -1.41 17.15
C VAL A 20 5.99 -0.57 16.85
N THR A 21 6.20 0.73 16.66
CA THR A 21 5.17 1.65 16.20
C THR A 21 5.62 2.26 14.88
N ALA A 22 4.72 2.34 13.91
CA ALA A 22 5.00 3.02 12.66
C ALA A 22 3.74 3.65 12.08
N GLN A 23 3.87 4.86 11.55
CA GLN A 23 2.78 5.61 10.92
C GLN A 23 2.85 5.53 9.41
N CYS A 24 4.07 5.51 8.88
CA CYS A 24 4.33 5.50 7.45
C CYS A 24 5.76 5.05 7.16
N PHE A 25 6.00 4.66 5.92
CA PHE A 25 7.32 4.46 5.34
C PHE A 25 7.55 5.50 4.25
N CYS A 26 8.56 6.35 4.43
CA CYS A 26 8.86 7.44 3.49
C CYS A 26 10.20 7.22 2.81
N PHE A 27 10.26 7.51 1.51
CA PHE A 27 11.50 7.65 0.76
C PHE A 27 11.39 8.85 -0.18
N VAL A 28 12.07 9.95 0.17
CA VAL A 28 11.99 11.23 -0.56
C VAL A 28 10.53 11.70 -0.66
N ASP A 29 9.93 11.66 -1.85
CA ASP A 29 8.57 12.09 -2.14
C ASP A 29 7.53 10.94 -2.11
N ASP A 30 7.99 9.69 -2.17
CA ASP A 30 7.12 8.51 -2.05
C ASP A 30 6.87 8.20 -0.57
N THR A 31 5.61 7.99 -0.20
CA THR A 31 5.23 7.60 1.17
C THR A 31 4.07 6.62 1.21
N ASP A 32 4.26 5.53 1.95
CA ASP A 32 3.22 4.57 2.30
C ASP A 32 2.67 4.87 3.70
N VAL A 33 1.39 5.22 3.81
CA VAL A 33 0.71 5.43 5.11
C VAL A 33 0.04 4.13 5.55
N ILE A 34 0.17 3.81 6.85
CA ILE A 34 -0.35 2.55 7.40
C ILE A 34 -1.35 2.85 8.50
N GLU A 35 -2.42 2.06 8.54
CA GLU A 35 -3.39 2.05 9.62
C GLU A 35 -3.75 0.59 9.92
N ALA A 36 -3.68 0.18 11.19
CA ALA A 36 -3.98 -1.18 11.62
C ALA A 36 -5.07 -1.23 12.68
N GLY A 37 -5.80 -2.34 12.71
CA GLY A 37 -6.83 -2.57 13.72
C GLY A 37 -6.19 -2.71 15.10
N ALA A 38 -6.84 -2.18 16.13
CA ALA A 38 -6.31 -2.18 17.49
C ALA A 38 -6.22 -3.59 18.11
N SER A 39 -6.88 -4.59 17.51
CA SER A 39 -6.79 -5.99 17.92
C SER A 39 -7.14 -6.92 16.76
N VAL A 40 -6.84 -8.21 16.93
CA VAL A 40 -7.21 -9.29 16.00
C VAL A 40 -8.73 -9.45 15.81
N ASN A 41 -9.54 -8.89 16.71
CA ASN A 41 -11.00 -8.93 16.64
C ASN A 41 -11.60 -7.70 15.93
N HIS A 42 -10.77 -6.72 15.55
CA HIS A 42 -11.21 -5.52 14.84
C HIS A 42 -11.51 -5.89 13.38
N SER A 43 -12.79 -5.92 13.02
CA SER A 43 -13.19 -6.28 11.66
C SER A 43 -12.64 -5.30 10.60
N GLY A 44 -12.40 -5.80 9.38
CA GLY A 44 -12.00 -4.96 8.24
C GLY A 44 -12.98 -3.83 7.93
N LYS A 45 -14.28 -3.96 8.26
CA LYS A 45 -15.26 -2.87 8.17
C LYS A 45 -15.10 -1.83 9.27
N GLY A 46 -14.77 -2.28 10.48
CA GLY A 46 -14.63 -1.41 11.64
C GLY A 46 -13.43 -0.48 11.56
N ILE A 47 -12.39 -0.83 10.79
CA ILE A 47 -11.19 0.01 10.63
C ILE A 47 -11.34 1.07 9.52
N CYS A 48 -12.29 0.89 8.58
CA CYS A 48 -12.50 1.80 7.45
C CYS A 48 -12.62 3.30 7.82
N PRO A 49 -13.34 3.70 8.89
CA PRO A 49 -13.37 5.10 9.30
C PRO A 49 -11.99 5.63 9.70
N SER A 50 -11.18 4.81 10.38
CA SER A 50 -9.81 5.17 10.78
C SER A 50 -8.90 5.30 9.57
N ILE A 51 -8.99 4.37 8.61
CA ILE A 51 -8.23 4.43 7.34
C ILE A 51 -8.53 5.73 6.58
N GLN A 52 -9.82 6.09 6.46
CA GLN A 52 -10.23 7.33 5.81
C GLN A 52 -9.71 8.56 6.55
N ALA A 53 -9.80 8.58 7.88
CA ALA A 53 -9.30 9.70 8.69
C ALA A 53 -7.77 9.84 8.62
N ALA A 54 -7.03 8.73 8.68
CA ALA A 54 -5.58 8.70 8.52
C ALA A 54 -5.15 9.22 7.14
N ALA A 55 -5.79 8.76 6.07
CA ALA A 55 -5.50 9.21 4.71
C ALA A 55 -5.82 10.71 4.51
N SER A 56 -6.97 11.17 5.01
CA SER A 56 -7.36 12.59 4.98
C SER A 56 -6.37 13.46 5.74
N MET A 57 -6.02 13.05 6.96
CA MET A 57 -5.05 13.77 7.79
C MET A 57 -3.69 13.87 7.10
N TRP A 58 -3.20 12.77 6.52
CA TRP A 58 -1.96 12.78 5.76
C TRP A 58 -2.01 13.78 4.60
N ALA A 59 -3.07 13.73 3.79
CA ALA A 59 -3.25 14.64 2.66
C ALA A 59 -3.33 16.11 3.09
N GLU A 60 -4.04 16.41 4.17
CA GLU A 60 -4.10 17.76 4.76
C GLU A 60 -2.73 18.23 5.26
N GLY A 61 -1.96 17.35 5.91
CA GLY A 61 -0.60 17.67 6.36
C GLY A 61 0.34 17.99 5.19
N ILE A 62 0.26 17.22 4.10
CA ILE A 62 1.02 17.49 2.87
C ILE A 62 0.60 18.85 2.30
N SER A 63 -0.70 19.12 2.19
CA SER A 63 -1.25 20.38 1.69
C SER A 63 -0.81 21.59 2.53
N ALA A 64 -0.82 21.46 3.86
CA ALA A 64 -0.38 22.52 4.78
C ALA A 64 1.10 22.90 4.61
N THR A 65 1.92 22.00 4.08
CA THR A 65 3.35 22.26 3.78
C THR A 65 3.58 22.74 2.34
N GLY A 66 2.51 22.95 1.56
CA GLY A 66 2.58 23.37 0.16
C GLY A 66 2.76 22.22 -0.84
N GLY A 67 2.68 20.97 -0.39
CA GLY A 67 2.67 19.79 -1.25
C GLY A 67 1.26 19.41 -1.71
N ALA A 68 1.16 18.43 -2.60
CA ALA A 68 -0.10 17.81 -2.98
C ALA A 68 0.10 16.35 -3.33
N ILE A 69 -0.87 15.50 -3.00
CA ILE A 69 -0.87 14.08 -3.38
C ILE A 69 -1.53 13.96 -4.75
N ASN A 70 -0.92 13.18 -5.64
CA ASN A 70 -1.49 12.87 -6.95
C ASN A 70 -2.31 11.56 -6.86
N PRO A 71 -3.65 11.60 -6.94
CA PRO A 71 -4.50 10.41 -6.83
C PRO A 71 -4.25 9.37 -7.92
N ASP A 72 -3.87 9.78 -9.14
CA ASP A 72 -3.61 8.87 -10.26
C ASP A 72 -2.37 8.00 -10.02
N LYS A 73 -1.40 8.53 -9.27
CA LYS A 73 -0.18 7.80 -8.87
C LYS A 73 -0.33 7.09 -7.53
N SER A 74 -1.44 7.30 -6.83
CA SER A 74 -1.67 6.78 -5.49
C SER A 74 -2.64 5.60 -5.53
N PHE A 75 -2.43 4.64 -4.65
CA PHE A 75 -3.23 3.42 -4.56
C PHE A 75 -3.19 2.90 -3.13
N TRP A 76 -4.01 1.90 -2.84
CA TRP A 76 -4.06 1.30 -1.52
C TRP A 76 -4.51 -0.15 -1.57
N TRP A 77 -4.11 -0.90 -0.54
CA TRP A 77 -4.57 -2.25 -0.25
C TRP A 77 -5.36 -2.26 1.06
N LEU A 78 -6.30 -3.20 1.17
CA LEU A 78 -6.95 -3.53 2.45
C LEU A 78 -6.70 -4.98 2.77
N ILE A 79 -5.91 -5.24 3.81
CA ILE A 79 -5.56 -6.57 4.26
C ILE A 79 -6.55 -6.98 5.35
N ASP A 80 -7.28 -8.07 5.12
CA ASP A 80 -8.16 -8.69 6.12
C ASP A 80 -8.12 -10.21 5.93
N PHE A 81 -8.29 -10.93 7.04
CA PHE A 81 -8.17 -12.39 7.10
C PHE A 81 -9.54 -13.03 7.37
N ALA A 82 -9.72 -14.24 6.86
CA ALA A 82 -10.85 -15.10 7.18
C ALA A 82 -10.36 -16.52 7.43
N TRP A 83 -10.92 -17.16 8.45
CA TRP A 83 -10.72 -18.59 8.64
C TRP A 83 -11.54 -19.36 7.61
N ASP A 84 -10.89 -20.15 6.77
CA ASP A 84 -11.55 -21.14 5.94
C ASP A 84 -11.70 -22.44 6.75
N GLY A 85 -12.90 -22.66 7.28
CA GLY A 85 -13.20 -23.87 8.05
C GLY A 85 -13.22 -25.16 7.24
N ARG A 86 -13.29 -25.10 5.90
CA ARG A 86 -13.25 -26.29 5.04
C ARG A 86 -11.82 -26.74 4.81
N GLU A 87 -10.93 -25.80 4.57
CA GLU A 87 -9.51 -26.07 4.32
C GLU A 87 -8.67 -26.05 5.62
N GLY A 88 -9.23 -25.58 6.73
CA GLY A 88 -8.56 -25.52 8.03
C GLY A 88 -7.41 -24.51 8.06
N GLN A 89 -7.53 -23.40 7.32
CA GLN A 89 -6.47 -22.41 7.18
C GLN A 89 -6.99 -20.98 7.15
N TRP A 90 -6.14 -20.04 7.54
CA TRP A 90 -6.39 -18.61 7.35
C TRP A 90 -6.14 -18.23 5.89
N THR A 91 -7.07 -17.49 5.31
CA THR A 91 -6.98 -16.96 3.95
C THR A 91 -7.20 -15.46 3.95
N PHE A 92 -6.59 -14.78 2.98
CA PHE A 92 -6.87 -13.36 2.76
C PHE A 92 -8.25 -13.19 2.12
N ARG A 93 -9.03 -12.22 2.61
CA ARG A 93 -10.29 -11.85 1.98
C ARG A 93 -10.03 -11.07 0.70
N LYS A 94 -10.67 -11.50 -0.39
CA LYS A 94 -10.64 -10.78 -1.67
C LYS A 94 -11.49 -9.51 -1.60
N LYS A 95 -11.19 -8.48 -2.39
CA LYS A 95 -11.97 -7.23 -2.46
C LYS A 95 -13.46 -7.46 -2.69
N ASN A 96 -13.82 -8.43 -3.54
CA ASN A 96 -15.23 -8.75 -3.83
C ASN A 96 -15.98 -9.34 -2.62
N GLN A 97 -15.27 -9.99 -1.69
CA GLN A 97 -15.80 -10.52 -0.44
C GLN A 97 -15.69 -9.48 0.69
N LEU A 98 -14.68 -8.62 0.64
CA LEU A 98 -14.34 -7.62 1.63
C LEU A 98 -14.71 -6.22 1.16
N LEU A 99 -15.92 -5.78 1.54
CA LEU A 99 -16.41 -4.42 1.31
C LEU A 99 -16.19 -3.97 -0.15
N PRO A 100 -16.84 -4.63 -1.14
CA PRO A 100 -16.59 -4.39 -2.56
C PRO A 100 -16.79 -2.93 -2.97
N ASP A 101 -17.71 -2.24 -2.28
CA ASP A 101 -18.09 -0.85 -2.56
C ASP A 101 -17.31 0.17 -1.72
N HIS A 102 -16.46 -0.27 -0.79
CA HIS A 102 -15.67 0.66 0.00
C HIS A 102 -14.61 1.35 -0.88
N ARG A 103 -14.49 2.66 -0.68
CA ARG A 103 -13.62 3.56 -1.42
C ARG A 103 -12.93 4.48 -0.43
N LEU A 104 -11.69 4.82 -0.73
CA LEU A 104 -10.89 5.79 -0.01
C LEU A 104 -10.80 7.05 -0.85
N GLN A 105 -11.01 8.22 -0.23
CA GLN A 105 -10.90 9.51 -0.90
C GLN A 105 -9.84 10.38 -0.24
N ILE A 106 -9.13 11.19 -1.02
CA ILE A 106 -8.25 12.24 -0.51
C ILE A 106 -8.43 13.51 -1.34
N PRO A 107 -8.08 14.70 -0.82
CA PRO A 107 -7.92 15.89 -1.64
C PRO A 107 -6.87 15.64 -2.73
N GLY A 108 -7.26 15.74 -3.99
CA GLY A 108 -6.35 15.69 -5.13
C GLY A 108 -5.71 17.04 -5.42
N LEU A 109 -5.08 17.16 -6.60
CA LEU A 109 -4.28 18.35 -6.97
C LEU A 109 -5.10 19.65 -7.04
N SER A 110 -6.41 19.53 -7.27
CA SER A 110 -7.34 20.68 -7.30
C SER A 110 -7.93 21.03 -5.93
N GLY A 111 -7.59 20.28 -4.87
CA GLY A 111 -8.21 20.34 -3.55
C GLY A 111 -9.57 19.65 -3.46
N LYS A 112 -10.13 19.15 -4.57
CA LYS A 112 -11.37 18.34 -4.56
C LYS A 112 -11.07 16.92 -4.11
N LEU A 113 -12.06 16.27 -3.49
CA LEU A 113 -11.95 14.87 -3.11
C LEU A 113 -11.96 13.97 -4.34
N GLU A 114 -10.97 13.10 -4.43
CA GLU A 114 -10.76 12.14 -5.51
C GLU A 114 -10.57 10.74 -4.93
N TYR A 115 -11.05 9.72 -5.65
CA TYR A 115 -10.98 8.32 -5.19
C TYR A 115 -9.62 7.71 -5.48
N LEU A 116 -9.06 7.00 -4.50
CA LEU A 116 -7.85 6.20 -4.70
C LEU A 116 -8.17 4.81 -5.25
N ARG A 117 -7.33 4.35 -6.16
CA ARG A 117 -7.42 3.00 -6.74
C ARG A 117 -7.14 1.94 -5.68
N ARG A 118 -8.15 1.12 -5.36
CA ARG A 118 -8.02 -0.04 -4.48
C ARG A 118 -7.56 -1.26 -5.27
N LEU A 119 -6.40 -1.80 -4.89
CA LEU A 119 -5.81 -3.01 -5.45
C LEU A 119 -6.19 -4.26 -4.64
N GLU A 120 -6.25 -5.41 -5.32
CA GLU A 120 -6.25 -6.72 -4.66
C GLU A 120 -4.88 -7.03 -4.05
N LEU A 121 -4.82 -7.90 -3.05
CA LEU A 121 -3.56 -8.22 -2.37
C LEU A 121 -2.51 -8.89 -3.28
N GLY A 122 -2.95 -9.51 -4.37
CA GLY A 122 -2.07 -10.09 -5.40
C GLY A 122 -1.77 -9.16 -6.57
N GLU A 123 -2.42 -8.00 -6.64
CA GLU A 123 -2.13 -7.00 -7.66
C GLU A 123 -0.92 -6.19 -7.23
N ALA A 124 0.17 -6.37 -7.98
CA ALA A 124 1.41 -5.67 -7.73
C ALA A 124 1.44 -4.30 -8.40
N GLU A 125 1.97 -3.32 -7.69
CA GLU A 125 2.19 -1.97 -8.21
C GLU A 125 3.67 -1.60 -8.10
N LYS A 126 4.14 -0.77 -9.03
CA LYS A 126 5.56 -0.41 -9.07
C LYS A 126 5.84 0.78 -8.15
N THR A 127 6.66 0.57 -7.12
CA THR A 127 7.15 1.63 -6.22
C THR A 127 8.66 1.54 -6.10
N LEU A 128 9.36 2.68 -6.14
CA LEU A 128 10.82 2.74 -5.97
C LEU A 128 11.63 1.75 -6.86
N GLY A 129 11.10 1.38 -8.03
CA GLY A 129 11.74 0.40 -8.94
C GLY A 129 11.42 -1.07 -8.66
N VAL A 130 10.69 -1.37 -7.58
CA VAL A 130 10.27 -2.72 -7.17
C VAL A 130 8.78 -2.90 -7.46
N MET A 131 8.37 -4.13 -7.77
CA MET A 131 6.94 -4.46 -7.87
C MET A 131 6.51 -5.03 -6.52
N LEU A 132 5.62 -4.34 -5.81
CA LEU A 132 5.16 -4.74 -4.48
C LEU A 132 3.70 -5.16 -4.51
N ALA A 133 3.39 -6.22 -3.77
CA ALA A 133 2.03 -6.69 -3.50
C ALA A 133 2.01 -7.35 -2.11
N PRO A 134 0.96 -7.17 -1.30
CA PRO A 134 0.87 -7.80 0.03
C PRO A 134 0.94 -9.33 0.05
N LEU A 135 0.57 -10.02 -1.03
CA LEU A 135 0.74 -11.48 -1.12
C LEU A 135 2.21 -11.93 -1.27
N GLU A 136 3.11 -11.01 -1.61
CA GLU A 136 4.56 -11.23 -1.71
C GLU A 136 4.97 -12.46 -2.55
N ASP A 137 4.18 -12.82 -3.57
CA ASP A 137 4.46 -14.00 -4.41
C ASP A 137 5.60 -13.78 -5.43
N GLN A 138 6.13 -12.56 -5.49
CA GLN A 138 7.24 -12.09 -6.32
C GLN A 138 7.08 -12.26 -7.83
N LYS A 139 5.95 -12.78 -8.33
CA LYS A 139 5.79 -13.11 -9.76
C LYS A 139 5.90 -11.87 -10.64
N ALA A 140 5.21 -10.80 -10.24
CA ALA A 140 5.25 -9.53 -10.95
C ALA A 140 6.66 -8.93 -10.96
N HIS A 141 7.38 -8.99 -9.84
CA HIS A 141 8.74 -8.46 -9.74
C HIS A 141 9.74 -9.26 -10.59
N VAL A 142 9.68 -10.60 -10.54
CA VAL A 142 10.52 -11.47 -11.38
C VAL A 142 10.25 -11.20 -12.87
N SER A 143 8.99 -11.05 -13.27
CA SER A 143 8.63 -10.69 -14.65
C SER A 143 9.21 -9.32 -15.04
N HIS A 144 9.11 -8.33 -14.15
CA HIS A 144 9.66 -6.99 -14.35
C HIS A 144 11.18 -7.01 -14.57
N LEU A 145 11.93 -7.68 -13.68
CA LEU A 145 13.39 -7.81 -13.79
C LEU A 145 13.82 -8.56 -15.06
N LYS A 146 13.12 -9.65 -15.41
CA LYS A 146 13.35 -10.35 -16.68
C LYS A 146 13.14 -9.42 -17.89
N GLY A 147 12.13 -8.56 -17.84
CA GLY A 147 11.87 -7.56 -18.88
C GLY A 147 13.01 -6.53 -18.99
N ILE A 148 13.53 -6.04 -17.87
CA ILE A 148 14.70 -5.15 -17.83
C ILE A 148 15.92 -5.85 -18.44
N ALA A 149 16.23 -7.07 -18.02
CA ALA A 149 17.39 -7.82 -18.49
C ALA A 149 17.32 -8.09 -20.00
N LYS A 150 16.13 -8.43 -20.52
CA LYS A 150 15.92 -8.61 -21.97
C LYS A 150 16.17 -7.33 -22.76
N ARG A 151 15.58 -6.20 -22.34
CA ARG A 151 15.78 -4.91 -23.01
C ARG A 151 17.24 -4.49 -23.00
N TRP A 152 17.92 -4.67 -21.88
CA TRP A 152 19.36 -4.38 -21.79
C TRP A 152 20.16 -5.26 -22.75
N ALA A 153 19.91 -6.57 -22.79
CA ALA A 153 20.60 -7.48 -23.70
C ALA A 153 20.36 -7.13 -25.18
N GLU A 154 19.15 -6.71 -25.54
CA GLU A 154 18.80 -6.25 -26.89
C GLU A 154 19.54 -4.96 -27.27
N GLN A 155 19.63 -4.00 -26.35
CA GLN A 155 20.37 -2.74 -26.56
C GLN A 155 21.87 -2.97 -26.71
N VAL A 156 22.45 -3.88 -25.92
CA VAL A 156 23.87 -4.24 -26.04
C VAL A 156 24.16 -4.95 -27.37
N ARG A 157 23.25 -5.81 -27.85
CA ARG A 157 23.40 -6.50 -29.13
C ARG A 157 23.28 -5.57 -30.34
N SER A 158 22.43 -4.54 -30.27
CA SER A 158 22.23 -3.58 -31.36
C SER A 158 23.22 -2.40 -31.30
N GLY A 159 23.80 -2.14 -30.12
CA GLY A 159 24.81 -1.11 -29.92
C GLY A 159 26.10 -1.44 -30.66
N HIS A 160 26.53 -0.53 -31.53
CA HIS A 160 27.88 -0.53 -32.08
C HIS A 160 28.66 0.59 -31.41
N LEU A 161 29.92 0.34 -31.02
CA LEU A 161 30.80 1.41 -30.58
C LEU A 161 31.06 2.34 -31.77
N HIS A 162 30.73 3.61 -31.64
CA HIS A 162 31.22 4.63 -32.57
C HIS A 162 32.75 4.63 -32.49
N LYS A 163 33.38 4.45 -33.65
CA LYS A 163 34.84 4.59 -33.80
C LYS A 163 35.27 6.03 -33.57
#